data_AF-A0A9N8VIJ6-F1
#
_entry.id   AF-A0A9N8VIJ6-F1
#
_cell.length_a   1.000
_cell.length_b   1.000
_cell.length_c   1.000
_cell.angle_alpha   90.00
_cell.angle_beta   90.00
_cell.angle_gamma   90.00
#
_symmetry.space_group_name_H-M   'P 1'
#
loop_
_entity.id
_entity.type
_entity.pdbx_description
1 polymer ?
#
loop_
_entity_poly.entity_id
_entity_poly.type
_entity_poly.pdbx_seq_one_letter_code
_entity_poly.pdbx_strand_id
1 'polypeptide(L)'
;MTLDSGAEPSIITENIIKHVGVKINKSETHVLSDIATISVESIGVIYNLLITLAPSCIIYKDFIVSKKSTPSEYILHDLQNLNMNDVFKKNI
;
A
#
# COMPACT_ATOMS: atom_id res chain seq x y z
N MET A 1 1.47 10.76 -2.80
CA MET A 1 0.40 9.78 -2.47
C MET A 1 -0.33 9.43 -3.75
N THR A 2 -0.76 8.19 -3.92
CA THR A 2 -1.62 7.78 -5.03
C THR A 2 -3.02 7.59 -4.48
N LEU A 3 -4.03 8.16 -5.15
CA LEU A 3 -5.43 7.89 -4.84
C LEU A 3 -5.89 6.76 -5.75
N ASP A 4 -6.06 5.58 -5.16
CA ASP A 4 -6.63 4.41 -5.83
C ASP A 4 -7.98 4.11 -5.16
N SER A 5 -9.07 4.48 -5.82
CA SER A 5 -10.43 4.25 -5.31
C SER A 5 -10.84 2.78 -5.37
N GLY A 6 -10.10 1.93 -6.11
CA GLY A 6 -10.32 0.48 -6.15
C GLY A 6 -9.54 -0.28 -5.09
N ALA A 7 -8.59 0.39 -4.40
CA ALA A 7 -7.80 -0.23 -3.35
C ALA A 7 -8.56 -0.29 -2.02
N GLU A 8 -9.25 -1.41 -1.82
CA GLU A 8 -9.76 -1.84 -0.52
C GLU A 8 -9.07 -3.14 -0.10
N PRO A 9 -8.45 -3.20 1.09
CA PRO A 9 -8.27 -2.14 2.09
C PRO A 9 -7.15 -1.15 1.73
N SER A 10 -7.09 -0.01 2.43
CA SER A 10 -6.04 0.99 2.21
C SER A 10 -4.69 0.55 2.78
N ILE A 11 -3.62 0.77 2.01
CA ILE A 11 -2.28 0.25 2.31
C ILE A 11 -1.30 1.39 2.56
N ILE A 12 -0.42 1.20 3.54
CA ILE A 12 0.71 2.06 3.82
C ILE A 12 2.00 1.23 3.95
N THR A 13 3.12 1.77 3.47
CA THR A 13 4.41 1.07 3.57
C THR A 13 5.08 1.34 4.91
N GLU A 14 5.72 0.32 5.48
CA GLU A 14 6.42 0.38 6.78
C GLU A 14 7.40 1.56 6.89
N ASN A 15 8.06 1.97 5.80
CA ASN A 15 9.01 3.08 5.81
C ASN A 15 8.34 4.41 6.21
N ILE A 16 7.09 4.64 5.80
CA ILE A 16 6.34 5.83 6.21
C ILE A 16 6.04 5.73 7.70
N ILE A 17 5.65 4.56 8.19
CA ILE A 17 5.34 4.34 9.61
C ILE A 17 6.55 4.56 10.50
N LYS A 18 7.72 4.06 10.08
CA LYS A 18 9.00 4.31 10.75
C LYS A 18 9.32 5.80 10.84
N HIS A 19 8.96 6.57 9.81
CA HIS A 19 9.18 8.02 9.79
C HIS A 19 8.18 8.79 10.66
N VAL A 20 6.91 8.40 10.66
CA VAL A 20 5.85 9.07 11.46
C VAL A 20 5.90 8.62 12.94
N GLY A 21 6.50 7.46 13.24
CA GLY A 21 6.68 6.97 14.61
C GLY A 21 5.41 6.38 15.24
N VAL A 22 4.45 5.93 14.41
CA VAL A 22 3.17 5.35 14.88
C VAL A 22 3.33 3.87 15.22
N LYS A 23 2.62 3.41 16.25
CA LYS A 23 2.61 2.00 16.65
C LYS A 23 1.72 1.18 15.70
N ILE A 24 2.24 0.05 15.26
CA ILE A 24 1.52 -0.93 14.44
C ILE A 24 0.86 -1.95 15.36
N ASN A 25 -0.43 -2.22 15.18
CA ASN A 25 -1.05 -3.39 15.77
C ASN A 25 -0.63 -4.65 14.99
N LYS A 26 0.20 -5.49 15.61
CA LYS A 26 0.70 -6.74 15.01
C LYS A 26 -0.15 -7.97 15.33
N SER A 27 -1.20 -7.83 16.15
CA SER A 27 -2.10 -8.96 16.46
C SER A 27 -3.02 -9.33 15.31
N GLU A 28 -3.07 -8.48 14.28
CA GLU A 28 -3.97 -8.59 13.16
C GLU A 28 -3.18 -8.39 11.87
N THR A 29 -3.08 -9.44 11.08
CA THR A 29 -2.40 -9.45 9.78
C THR A 29 -3.37 -9.90 8.70
N HIS A 30 -3.15 -9.37 7.50
CA HIS A 30 -3.95 -9.66 6.32
C HIS A 30 -3.03 -10.18 5.22
N VAL A 31 -3.58 -11.10 4.43
CA VAL A 31 -2.93 -11.62 3.24
C VAL A 31 -3.32 -10.74 2.05
N LEU A 32 -2.33 -10.12 1.39
CA LEU A 32 -2.55 -9.22 0.25
C LEU A 32 -2.41 -9.98 -1.07
N SER A 33 -3.23 -11.03 -1.26
CA SER A 33 -3.20 -11.89 -2.45
C SER A 33 -3.71 -11.21 -3.72
N ASP A 34 -4.63 -10.27 -3.57
CA ASP A 34 -5.38 -9.70 -4.71
C ASP A 34 -4.74 -8.40 -5.23
N ILE A 35 -3.69 -7.94 -4.55
CA ILE A 35 -3.06 -6.63 -4.76
C ILE A 35 -1.61 -6.79 -5.24
N ALA A 36 -1.02 -7.98 -5.07
CA ALA A 36 0.34 -8.29 -5.49
C ALA A 36 0.39 -9.60 -6.27
N THR A 37 1.27 -9.68 -7.27
CA THR A 37 1.52 -10.89 -8.08
C THR A 37 1.97 -12.08 -7.23
N ILE A 38 2.52 -11.81 -6.05
CA ILE A 38 2.86 -12.77 -5.01
C ILE A 38 2.05 -12.38 -3.78
N SER A 39 1.36 -13.33 -3.19
CA SER A 39 0.64 -13.10 -1.94
C SER A 39 1.61 -12.71 -0.82
N VAL A 40 1.47 -11.49 -0.29
CA VAL A 40 2.32 -10.97 0.79
C VAL A 40 1.50 -10.80 2.05
N GLU A 41 1.98 -11.32 3.16
CA GLU A 41 1.40 -11.05 4.47
C GLU A 41 1.78 -9.64 4.95
N SER A 42 0.79 -8.87 5.40
CA SER A 42 1.00 -7.57 6.01
C SER A 42 1.74 -7.69 7.35
N ILE A 43 2.40 -6.61 7.77
CA ILE A 43 3.04 -6.49 9.09
C ILE A 43 2.00 -6.34 10.21
N GLY A 44 0.88 -5.70 9.89
CA GLY A 44 -0.15 -5.37 10.87
C GLY A 44 -1.08 -4.26 10.38
N VAL A 45 -1.91 -3.74 11.29
CA VAL A 45 -2.87 -2.68 11.03
C VAL A 45 -2.55 -1.44 11.87
N ILE A 46 -2.79 -0.25 11.31
CA ILE A 46 -2.84 1.00 12.05
C ILE A 46 -4.27 1.51 11.98
N TYR A 47 -4.81 1.80 13.15
CA TYR A 47 -6.14 2.35 13.30
C TYR A 47 -6.12 3.86 13.42
N ASN A 48 -7.09 4.52 12.80
CA ASN A 48 -7.41 5.93 12.98
C ASN A 48 -6.20 6.85 12.74
N LEU A 49 -5.40 6.59 11.69
CA LEU A 49 -4.26 7.43 11.34
C LEU A 49 -4.74 8.75 10.76
N LEU A 50 -4.26 9.86 11.33
CA LEU A 50 -4.54 11.20 10.85
C LEU A 50 -3.75 11.49 9.58
N ILE A 51 -4.43 11.90 8.51
CA ILE A 51 -3.84 12.39 7.27
C ILE A 51 -4.36 13.78 6.98
N THR A 52 -3.44 14.72 6.76
CA THR A 52 -3.75 16.07 6.30
C THR A 52 -3.56 16.14 4.79
N LEU A 53 -4.65 16.29 4.04
CA LEU A 53 -4.63 16.38 2.57
C LEU A 53 -4.44 17.82 2.08
N ALA A 54 -4.96 18.78 2.84
CA ALA A 54 -4.86 20.23 2.60
C ALA A 54 -5.03 20.96 3.94
N PRO A 55 -4.69 22.27 4.02
CA PRO A 55 -5.04 23.08 5.19
C PRO A 55 -6.56 22.97 5.46
N SER A 56 -6.93 22.51 6.65
CA SER A 56 -8.31 22.21 7.08
C SER A 56 -8.96 20.95 6.48
N CYS A 57 -8.25 20.13 5.70
CA CYS A 57 -8.73 18.82 5.23
C CYS A 57 -7.98 17.71 5.94
N ILE A 58 -8.56 17.23 7.04
CA ILE A 58 -8.03 16.15 7.86
C ILE A 58 -8.97 14.95 7.73
N ILE A 59 -8.39 13.78 7.46
CA ILE A 59 -9.11 12.51 7.47
C ILE A 59 -8.46 11.57 8.49
N TYR A 60 -9.28 10.71 9.07
CA TYR A 60 -8.81 9.58 9.86
C TYR A 60 -9.11 8.30 9.11
N LYS A 61 -8.11 7.43 8.99
CA LYS A 61 -8.26 6.22 8.21
C LYS A 61 -7.40 5.08 8.75
N ASP A 62 -7.91 3.87 8.59
CA ASP A 62 -7.20 2.65 8.92
C ASP A 62 -6.32 2.22 7.74
N PHE A 63 -5.16 1.66 8.06
CA PHE A 63 -4.19 1.22 7.07
C PHE A 63 -3.63 -0.15 7.40
N ILE A 64 -3.55 -0.98 6.36
CA ILE A 64 -2.75 -2.19 6.39
C ILE A 64 -1.30 -1.81 6.10
N VAL A 65 -0.40 -2.25 6.98
CA VAL A 65 1.02 -1.97 6.85
C VAL A 65 1.69 -3.08 6.07
N SER A 66 2.23 -2.76 4.89
CA SER A 66 3.00 -3.70 4.09
C SER A 66 4.50 -3.45 4.21
N LYS A 67 5.31 -4.52 4.15
CA LYS A 67 6.76 -4.38 3.99
C LYS A 67 7.06 -3.89 2.60
N LYS A 68 8.03 -2.98 2.50
CA LYS A 68 8.64 -2.66 1.20
C LYS A 68 9.48 -3.86 0.79
N SER A 69 9.06 -4.59 -0.23
CA SER A 69 9.90 -5.54 -0.95
C SER A 69 11.02 -4.79 -1.67
N THR A 70 12.26 -5.26 -1.51
CA THR A 70 13.38 -4.74 -2.29
C THR A 70 13.26 -5.23 -3.74
N PRO A 71 13.74 -4.46 -4.73
CA PRO A 71 13.64 -4.86 -6.15
C PRO A 71 14.27 -6.22 -6.43
N SER A 72 15.23 -6.65 -5.60
CA SER A 72 15.96 -7.92 -5.73
C SER A 72 15.13 -9.17 -5.43
N GLU A 73 13.99 -9.02 -4.76
CA GLU A 73 13.05 -10.12 -4.45
C GLU A 73 12.01 -10.32 -5.56
N TYR A 74 11.93 -9.37 -6.50
CA TYR A 74 11.25 -9.50 -7.78
C TYR A 74 12.29 -9.73 -8.87
N ILE A 75 12.81 -10.94 -8.98
CA ILE A 75 13.67 -11.29 -10.13
C ILE A 75 12.82 -11.20 -11.41
N LEU A 76 12.90 -10.02 -12.04
CA LEU A 76 13.43 -9.83 -13.39
C LEU A 76 12.66 -10.46 -14.57
N HIS A 77 11.32 -10.41 -14.62
CA HIS A 77 10.62 -10.58 -15.91
C HIS A 77 9.48 -9.59 -16.20
N ASP A 78 8.84 -8.98 -15.19
CA ASP A 78 7.58 -8.26 -15.44
C ASP A 78 7.67 -6.73 -15.41
N LEU A 79 8.75 -6.14 -14.88
CA LEU A 79 8.86 -4.67 -14.75
C LEU A 79 9.50 -3.96 -15.94
N GLN A 80 9.87 -4.68 -17.01
CA GLN A 80 10.27 -4.06 -18.28
C GLN A 80 9.11 -3.92 -19.28
N ASN A 81 7.93 -4.50 -19.00
CA ASN A 81 6.80 -4.54 -19.94
C ASN A 81 5.56 -3.75 -19.52
N LEU A 82 5.56 -3.10 -18.34
CA LEU A 82 4.51 -2.14 -18.01
C LEU A 82 4.86 -0.77 -18.59
N ASN A 83 4.73 -0.68 -19.91
CA ASN A 83 4.53 0.60 -20.56
C ASN A 83 3.27 1.23 -19.94
N MET A 84 3.38 2.44 -19.40
CA MET A 84 2.31 3.17 -18.72
C MET A 84 1.04 3.33 -19.59
N ASN A 85 1.14 3.05 -20.89
CA ASN A 85 0.05 3.04 -21.86
C ASN A 85 -0.85 1.77 -21.82
N ASP A 86 -0.38 0.64 -21.28
CA ASP A 86 -1.14 -0.62 -21.32
C ASP A 86 -2.15 -0.75 -20.17
N VAL A 87 -1.93 -0.02 -19.06
CA VAL A 87 -2.89 0.06 -17.94
C VAL A 87 -4.15 0.86 -18.32
N PHE A 88 -4.05 1.81 -19.25
CA PHE A 88 -5.18 2.64 -19.69
C PHE A 88 -6.03 2.02 -20.81
N LYS A 89 -5.64 0.88 -21.39
CA LYS A 89 -6.35 0.28 -22.53
C LYS A 89 -7.47 -0.69 -22.19
N LYS A 90 -7.73 -1.00 -20.91
CA LYS A 90 -8.77 -1.97 -20.54
C LYS A 90 -10.10 -1.37 -20.12
N ASN A 91 -10.33 -0.07 -20.33
CA ASN A 91 -11.60 0.61 -20.07
C ASN A 91 -12.01 1.56 -21.22
N ILE A 92 -12.02 1.06 -22.45
CA ILE A 92 -12.87 1.56 -23.55
C ILE A 92 -13.47 0.35 -24.27
#